data_AF-A0A812Y7K6-F1
#
_entry.id   AF-A0A812Y7K6-F1
#
_cell.length_a   1.000
_cell.length_b   1.000
_cell.length_c   1.000
_cell.angle_alpha   90.00
_cell.angle_beta   90.00
_cell.angle_gamma   90.00
#
_symmetry.space_group_name_H-M   'P 1'
#
loop_
_entity.id
_entity.type
_entity.pdbx_description
1 polymer ?
#
loop_
_entity_poly.entity_id
_entity_poly.type
_entity_poly.pdbx_seq_one_letter_code
_entity_poly.pdbx_strand_id
1 'polypeptide(L)'
;MSCREATADDCVTHTQLAAARPQKSAAFSAWVNELLDPGTGRVHNLRSVEEVDFTDFLDDIREPGLSNEARLDAIKNYIPELREDGIYTGLGYEDEMNRALLSVLSALWLLVDDYPSMVDCQKITQRLSQRTFEFIKEFVGAKRMKDAQLQAVFILLSLRGLSKNSDFAKLCPPSERRTPEQVLAYATTNLDAYLPSIANLRGDAYDILSATVRMLGAFNFAQMLQGENNPHSIWQLQGALEEEGEEVFQTFLFVQVCLLCGVTGNITLRGSMFLSELNGRSVLKGLACLQDIVGVDPNKVYWSYIASRAEALELHVQTPSHLVLARLACLTRSVEPAALRAIASDWDHLTDSERDALSEIFLSDGHYDKVRTSPGILMPCSLAQLPFWQALDPDEQNDLISCAETG
;
A
#
# COMPACT_ATOMS: atom_id res chain seq x y z
N MET A 1 -23.68 -57.37 32.86
CA MET A 1 -24.10 -56.26 33.76
C MET A 1 -23.32 -55.04 33.30
N SER A 2 -23.83 -53.93 32.76
CA SER A 2 -25.13 -53.40 32.33
C SER A 2 -24.75 -52.21 31.42
N CYS A 3 -24.97 -52.18 30.10
CA CYS A 3 -26.14 -51.68 29.34
C CYS A 3 -26.92 -50.47 29.91
N ARG A 4 -27.20 -49.51 28.98
CA ARG A 4 -28.16 -48.38 28.95
C ARG A 4 -27.66 -47.04 29.55
N GLU A 5 -27.96 -45.85 29.00
CA GLU A 5 -29.03 -45.40 28.09
C GLU A 5 -28.68 -44.04 27.44
N ALA A 6 -29.37 -43.68 26.35
CA ALA A 6 -29.21 -42.49 25.51
C ALA A 6 -30.23 -41.38 25.82
N THR A 7 -29.92 -40.12 25.48
CA THR A 7 -30.80 -38.98 25.09
C THR A 7 -29.91 -38.02 24.27
N ALA A 8 -30.15 -37.55 23.04
CA ALA A 8 -31.30 -37.01 22.29
C ALA A 8 -31.73 -35.59 22.74
N ASP A 9 -31.89 -34.69 21.76
CA ASP A 9 -32.15 -33.22 21.78
C ASP A 9 -30.85 -32.37 21.85
N ASP A 10 -30.50 -31.48 20.91
CA ASP A 10 -31.29 -30.56 20.07
C ASP A 10 -30.77 -30.48 18.62
N CYS A 11 -31.70 -30.55 17.66
CA CYS A 11 -31.49 -30.27 16.26
C CYS A 11 -32.02 -28.85 15.96
N VAL A 12 -31.12 -27.85 15.92
CA VAL A 12 -31.45 -26.51 15.42
C VAL A 12 -30.99 -26.39 13.98
N THR A 13 -31.98 -26.22 13.11
CA THR A 13 -31.90 -25.99 11.68
C THR A 13 -31.21 -24.64 11.39
N HIS A 14 -29.95 -24.68 10.94
CA HIS A 14 -29.29 -23.51 10.32
C HIS A 14 -29.88 -23.26 8.93
N THR A 15 -31.02 -22.56 8.92
CA THR A 15 -31.63 -21.99 7.71
C THR A 15 -31.09 -20.58 7.51
N GLN A 16 -30.38 -20.38 6.40
CA GLN A 16 -30.24 -19.13 5.63
C GLN A 16 -30.18 -17.81 6.43
N LEU A 17 -28.96 -17.35 6.71
CA LEU A 17 -28.64 -15.92 6.87
C LEU A 17 -27.76 -15.51 5.68
N ALA A 18 -28.38 -15.42 4.50
CA ALA A 18 -27.83 -14.62 3.43
C ALA A 18 -27.98 -13.15 3.86
N ALA A 19 -26.88 -12.56 4.33
CA ALA A 19 -26.83 -11.14 4.65
C ALA A 19 -27.25 -10.34 3.41
N ALA A 20 -28.40 -9.67 3.51
CA ALA A 20 -28.87 -8.76 2.49
C ALA A 20 -27.84 -7.63 2.34
N ARG A 21 -27.10 -7.60 1.23
CA ARG A 21 -26.32 -6.43 0.82
C ARG A 21 -27.30 -5.25 0.70
N PRO A 22 -27.05 -4.11 1.37
CA PRO A 22 -27.99 -3.00 1.37
C PRO A 22 -28.11 -2.40 -0.04
N GLN A 23 -29.30 -1.87 -0.34
CA GLN A 23 -29.69 -1.12 -1.53
C GLN A 23 -28.90 0.21 -1.68
N LYS A 24 -27.56 0.21 -1.55
CA LYS A 24 -26.70 1.39 -1.73
C LYS A 24 -26.62 1.86 -3.19
N SER A 25 -26.96 0.99 -4.16
CA SER A 25 -26.75 1.27 -5.61
C SER A 25 -27.59 2.42 -6.18
N ALA A 26 -28.86 2.59 -5.77
CA ALA A 26 -29.74 3.59 -6.41
C ALA A 26 -29.49 5.02 -5.90
N ALA A 27 -29.34 5.21 -4.59
CA ALA A 27 -29.01 6.50 -4.00
C ALA A 27 -27.62 6.98 -4.42
N PHE A 28 -26.67 6.04 -4.52
CA PHE A 28 -25.33 6.34 -5.00
C PHE A 28 -25.30 6.69 -6.49
N SER A 29 -26.01 5.93 -7.34
CA SER A 29 -26.12 6.27 -8.77
C SER A 29 -26.78 7.64 -8.96
N ALA A 30 -27.78 7.99 -8.14
CA ALA A 30 -28.37 9.33 -8.15
C ALA A 30 -27.36 10.40 -7.72
N TRP A 31 -26.56 10.13 -6.69
CA TRP A 31 -25.51 11.05 -6.20
C TRP A 31 -24.36 11.22 -7.22
N VAL A 32 -23.89 10.15 -7.86
CA VAL A 32 -22.89 10.23 -8.94
C VAL A 32 -23.46 10.95 -10.15
N ASN A 33 -24.71 10.68 -10.52
CA ASN A 33 -25.37 11.40 -11.60
C ASN A 33 -25.56 12.89 -11.27
N GLU A 34 -25.80 13.24 -9.99
CA GLU A 34 -25.82 14.62 -9.49
C GLU A 34 -24.40 15.24 -9.51
N LEU A 35 -23.35 14.46 -9.25
CA LEU A 35 -21.95 14.87 -9.38
C LEU A 35 -21.53 15.14 -10.82
N LEU A 36 -22.10 14.37 -11.75
CA LEU A 36 -21.84 14.45 -13.18
C LEU A 36 -22.69 15.50 -13.90
N ASP A 37 -23.71 16.07 -13.23
CA ASP A 37 -24.55 17.14 -13.78
C ASP A 37 -23.93 18.52 -13.48
N PRO A 38 -23.40 19.24 -14.49
CA PRO A 38 -22.68 20.49 -14.25
C PRO A 38 -23.62 21.58 -13.72
N GLY A 39 -23.37 22.08 -12.50
CA GLY A 39 -23.98 23.32 -11.98
C GLY A 39 -25.15 23.17 -11.00
N THR A 40 -25.49 21.95 -10.55
CA THR A 40 -26.65 21.71 -9.66
C THR A 40 -26.33 20.91 -8.39
N GLY A 41 -25.14 20.32 -8.27
CA GLY A 41 -24.82 19.40 -7.18
C GLY A 41 -24.33 20.04 -5.87
N ARG A 42 -24.57 19.33 -4.75
CA ARG A 42 -24.04 19.60 -3.40
C ARG A 42 -22.52 19.85 -3.33
N VAL A 43 -21.76 19.47 -4.36
CA VAL A 43 -20.31 19.72 -4.49
C VAL A 43 -19.98 21.22 -4.49
N HIS A 44 -20.89 22.11 -4.88
CA HIS A 44 -20.67 23.55 -4.74
C HIS A 44 -20.49 23.98 -3.27
N ASN A 45 -21.03 23.22 -2.30
CA ASN A 45 -20.81 23.48 -0.87
C ASN A 45 -19.43 23.02 -0.39
N LEU A 46 -18.70 22.17 -1.13
CA LEU A 46 -17.31 21.80 -0.81
C LEU A 46 -16.32 22.91 -1.20
N ARG A 47 -16.74 23.92 -1.97
CA ARG A 47 -15.86 25.00 -2.44
C ARG A 47 -15.68 26.16 -1.47
N SER A 48 -16.52 26.29 -0.44
CA SER A 48 -16.42 27.41 0.52
C SER A 48 -15.51 27.08 1.71
N VAL A 49 -14.33 26.53 1.44
CA VAL A 49 -13.33 26.28 2.48
C VAL A 49 -12.56 27.57 2.68
N GLU A 50 -12.54 28.08 3.91
CA GLU A 50 -11.63 29.16 4.29
C GLU A 50 -10.21 28.72 3.93
N GLU A 51 -9.44 29.58 3.24
CA GLU A 51 -8.05 29.29 2.92
C GLU A 51 -7.27 29.17 4.23
N VAL A 52 -7.10 27.94 4.72
CA VAL A 52 -6.23 27.62 5.84
C VAL A 52 -4.82 27.56 5.28
N ASP A 53 -3.95 28.42 5.76
CA ASP A 53 -2.54 28.39 5.39
C ASP A 53 -1.89 27.09 5.88
N PHE A 54 -1.12 26.44 5.01
CA PHE A 54 -0.53 25.14 5.33
C PHE A 54 0.54 25.24 6.43
N THR A 55 1.26 26.36 6.52
CA THR A 55 2.25 26.57 7.57
C THR A 55 1.56 26.69 8.93
N ASP A 56 0.45 27.43 9.01
CA ASP A 56 -0.37 27.51 10.22
C ASP A 56 -0.88 26.12 10.64
N PHE A 57 -1.42 25.35 9.68
CA PHE A 57 -1.84 23.96 9.94
C PHE A 57 -0.68 23.09 10.45
N LEU A 58 0.50 23.17 9.83
CA LEU A 58 1.66 22.38 10.24
C LEU A 58 2.13 22.74 11.65
N ASP A 59 2.15 24.02 12.00
CA ASP A 59 2.57 24.49 13.31
C ASP A 59 1.61 23.99 14.40
N ASP A 60 0.30 24.04 14.15
CA ASP A 60 -0.72 23.54 15.06
C ASP A 60 -0.58 22.02 15.32
N ILE A 61 -0.45 21.20 14.27
CA ILE A 61 -0.40 19.74 14.44
C ILE A 61 0.95 19.25 15.01
N ARG A 62 2.00 20.07 14.89
CA ARG A 62 3.33 19.80 15.44
C ARG A 62 3.44 20.12 16.93
N GLU A 63 2.42 20.72 17.52
CA GLU A 63 2.42 21.08 18.94
C GLU A 63 2.76 19.83 19.82
N PRO A 64 3.81 19.91 20.66
CA PRO A 64 4.17 18.82 21.54
C PRO A 64 3.04 18.47 22.51
N GLY A 65 2.69 17.19 22.61
CA GLY A 65 1.68 16.70 23.54
C GLY A 65 0.23 16.78 23.03
N LEU A 66 0.01 17.22 21.79
CA LEU A 66 -1.29 17.14 21.13
C LEU A 66 -1.74 15.67 21.02
N SER A 67 -3.00 15.38 21.40
CA SER A 67 -3.52 14.01 21.32
C SER A 67 -3.74 13.57 19.87
N ASN A 68 -3.80 12.25 19.65
CA ASN A 68 -4.05 11.73 18.31
C ASN A 68 -5.45 12.11 17.79
N GLU A 69 -6.44 12.23 18.68
CA GLU A 69 -7.78 12.69 18.33
C GLU A 69 -7.77 14.15 17.86
N ALA A 70 -7.09 15.03 18.57
CA ALA A 70 -6.96 16.43 18.17
C ALA A 70 -6.21 16.59 16.83
N ARG A 71 -5.17 15.77 16.60
CA ARG A 71 -4.47 15.72 15.30
C ARG A 71 -5.38 15.24 14.18
N LEU A 72 -6.21 14.22 14.43
CA LEU A 72 -7.18 13.73 13.44
C LEU A 72 -8.20 14.81 13.08
N ASP A 73 -8.73 15.52 14.07
CA ASP A 73 -9.67 16.61 13.84
C ASP A 73 -9.02 17.74 13.02
N ALA A 74 -7.79 18.13 13.35
CA ALA A 74 -7.03 19.11 12.57
C ALA A 74 -6.79 18.65 11.12
N ILE A 75 -6.39 17.39 10.90
CA ILE A 75 -6.19 16.81 9.56
C ILE A 75 -7.50 16.85 8.76
N LYS A 76 -8.63 16.45 9.35
CA LYS A 76 -9.94 16.47 8.69
C LYS A 76 -10.40 17.89 8.37
N ASN A 77 -10.12 18.84 9.24
CA ASN A 77 -10.44 20.25 8.99
C ASN A 77 -9.62 20.82 7.83
N TYR A 78 -8.34 20.46 7.75
CA TYR A 78 -7.44 20.92 6.68
C TYR A 78 -7.68 20.21 5.33
N ILE A 79 -8.08 18.93 5.34
CA ILE A 79 -8.27 18.10 4.14
C ILE A 79 -9.75 17.74 4.01
N PRO A 80 -10.53 18.53 3.24
CA PRO A 80 -11.99 18.39 3.20
C PRO A 80 -12.48 17.01 2.75
N GLU A 81 -11.70 16.30 1.94
CA GLU A 81 -12.01 14.97 1.44
C GLU A 81 -12.15 13.93 2.56
N LEU A 82 -11.45 14.11 3.69
CA LEU A 82 -11.42 13.19 4.84
C LEU A 82 -12.47 13.53 5.92
N ARG A 83 -13.27 14.57 5.73
CA ARG A 83 -14.34 14.94 6.66
C ARG A 83 -15.47 13.92 6.65
N GLU A 84 -16.31 13.97 7.69
CA GLU A 84 -17.52 13.13 7.77
C GLU A 84 -18.49 13.39 6.60
N ASP A 85 -18.51 14.62 6.08
CA ASP A 85 -19.26 15.02 4.88
C ASP A 85 -18.42 15.00 3.59
N GLY A 86 -17.19 14.46 3.66
CA GLY A 86 -16.25 14.38 2.55
C GLY A 86 -16.56 13.30 1.52
N ILE A 87 -15.76 13.28 0.45
CA ILE A 87 -15.97 12.38 -0.69
C ILE A 87 -15.85 10.89 -0.31
N TYR A 88 -14.99 10.54 0.65
CA TYR A 88 -14.89 9.15 1.14
C TYR A 88 -16.21 8.65 1.73
N THR A 89 -16.86 9.44 2.59
CA THR A 89 -18.16 9.08 3.16
C THR A 89 -19.25 9.06 2.10
N GLY A 90 -19.22 10.02 1.15
CA GLY A 90 -20.14 10.03 0.00
C GLY A 90 -20.06 8.77 -0.87
N LEU A 91 -18.86 8.20 -1.00
CA LEU A 91 -18.58 6.95 -1.69
C LEU A 91 -18.84 5.69 -0.82
N GLY A 92 -19.12 5.86 0.48
CA GLY A 92 -19.19 4.75 1.44
C GLY A 92 -17.89 3.96 1.54
N TYR A 93 -16.76 4.69 1.57
CA TYR A 93 -15.41 4.14 1.55
C TYR A 93 -14.63 4.49 2.83
N GLU A 94 -15.28 4.33 3.97
CA GLU A 94 -14.77 4.70 5.30
C GLU A 94 -13.50 3.92 5.68
N ASP A 95 -13.36 2.68 5.25
CA ASP A 95 -12.15 1.88 5.50
C ASP A 95 -10.91 2.48 4.82
N GLU A 96 -11.02 2.95 3.57
CA GLU A 96 -9.91 3.63 2.89
C GLU A 96 -9.69 5.04 3.44
N MET A 97 -10.74 5.73 3.90
CA MET A 97 -10.58 7.00 4.64
C MET A 97 -9.72 6.80 5.88
N ASN A 98 -9.99 5.74 6.66
CA ASN A 98 -9.21 5.43 7.86
C ASN A 98 -7.77 5.02 7.53
N ARG A 99 -7.55 4.29 6.43
CA ARG A 99 -6.20 3.99 5.92
C ARG A 99 -5.44 5.27 5.55
N ALA A 100 -6.10 6.19 4.87
CA ALA A 100 -5.54 7.49 4.51
C ALA A 100 -5.19 8.34 5.75
N LEU A 101 -6.12 8.43 6.73
CA LEU A 101 -5.89 9.12 8.00
C LEU A 101 -4.69 8.53 8.76
N LEU A 102 -4.58 7.20 8.85
CA LEU A 102 -3.44 6.57 9.52
C LEU A 102 -2.13 6.82 8.77
N SER A 103 -2.15 6.86 7.43
CA SER A 103 -0.97 7.24 6.64
C SER A 103 -0.51 8.66 6.95
N VAL A 104 -1.44 9.63 7.01
CA VAL A 104 -1.11 11.03 7.35
C VAL A 104 -0.61 11.15 8.79
N LEU A 105 -1.25 10.47 9.76
CA LEU A 105 -0.76 10.41 11.14
C LEU A 105 0.65 9.81 11.22
N SER A 106 0.93 8.77 10.44
CA SER A 106 2.25 8.14 10.41
C SER A 106 3.32 9.08 9.86
N ALA A 107 2.99 9.87 8.84
CA ALA A 107 3.86 10.93 8.35
C ALA A 107 4.14 11.95 9.46
N LEU A 108 3.10 12.41 10.16
CA LEU A 108 3.23 13.34 11.28
C LEU A 108 4.13 12.77 12.40
N TRP A 109 3.90 11.54 12.85
CA TRP A 109 4.71 10.92 13.92
C TRP A 109 6.18 10.80 13.52
N LEU A 110 6.50 10.51 12.25
CA LEU A 110 7.87 10.51 11.75
C LEU A 110 8.48 11.92 11.75
N LEU A 111 7.70 12.95 11.41
CA LEU A 111 8.14 14.34 11.39
C LEU A 111 8.43 14.89 12.79
N VAL A 112 7.54 14.64 13.75
CA VAL A 112 7.65 15.15 15.13
C VAL A 112 8.39 14.22 16.09
N ASP A 113 8.90 13.09 15.61
CA ASP A 113 9.63 12.10 16.42
C ASP A 113 8.77 11.42 17.50
N ASP A 114 7.47 11.25 17.23
CA ASP A 114 6.49 10.68 18.16
C ASP A 114 6.41 9.15 18.03
N TYR A 115 7.50 8.50 18.45
CA TYR A 115 7.57 7.04 18.52
C TYR A 115 6.48 6.43 19.42
N PRO A 116 6.15 6.98 20.61
CA PRO A 116 5.10 6.41 21.45
C PRO A 116 3.76 6.26 20.72
N SER A 117 3.32 7.28 19.98
CA SER A 117 2.09 7.19 19.19
C SER A 117 2.20 6.20 18.03
N MET A 118 3.36 6.12 17.35
CA MET A 118 3.58 5.15 16.28
C MET A 118 3.34 3.69 16.73
N VAL A 119 3.70 3.35 17.97
CA VAL A 119 3.69 1.97 18.49
C VAL A 119 2.59 1.67 19.53
N ASP A 120 1.69 2.63 19.80
CA ASP A 120 0.72 2.55 20.91
C ASP A 120 -0.13 1.26 20.86
N CYS A 121 -0.58 0.86 19.67
CA CYS A 121 -1.39 -0.33 19.46
C CYS A 121 -0.60 -1.63 19.23
N GLN A 122 0.74 -1.59 19.24
CA GLN A 122 1.57 -2.76 18.94
C GLN A 122 1.83 -3.60 20.20
N LYS A 123 1.71 -4.93 20.05
CA LYS A 123 2.11 -5.91 21.08
C LYS A 123 3.61 -5.78 21.37
N ILE A 124 4.00 -5.83 22.64
CA ILE A 124 5.41 -5.65 23.08
C ILE A 124 6.37 -6.60 22.35
N THR A 125 5.97 -7.85 22.07
CA THR A 125 6.81 -8.86 21.41
C THR A 125 7.07 -8.60 19.93
N GLN A 126 6.23 -7.80 19.28
CA GLN A 126 6.33 -7.46 17.85
C GLN A 126 6.62 -5.98 17.63
N ARG A 127 6.73 -5.21 18.72
CA ARG A 127 6.82 -3.76 18.71
C ARG A 127 8.06 -3.31 17.95
N LEU A 128 7.88 -2.35 17.04
CA LEU A 128 8.95 -1.63 16.37
C LEU A 128 9.92 -1.10 17.41
N SER A 129 11.21 -1.37 17.26
CA SER A 129 12.19 -0.78 18.15
C SER A 129 12.40 0.70 17.84
N GLN A 130 12.72 1.50 18.86
CA GLN A 130 13.13 2.90 18.72
C GLN A 130 14.24 3.07 17.68
N ARG A 131 15.22 2.15 17.67
CA ARG A 131 16.34 2.16 16.73
C ARG A 131 15.89 2.00 15.27
N THR A 132 15.00 1.04 15.00
CA THR A 132 14.45 0.84 13.64
C THR A 132 13.63 2.07 13.21
N PHE A 133 12.83 2.63 14.12
CA PHE A 133 12.07 3.86 13.88
C PHE A 133 12.99 5.04 13.51
N GLU A 134 14.06 5.26 14.29
CA GLU A 134 15.05 6.31 14.02
C GLU A 134 15.73 6.14 12.66
N PHE A 135 16.15 4.91 12.31
CA PHE A 135 16.73 4.66 11.01
C PHE A 135 15.77 4.93 9.86
N ILE A 136 14.50 4.53 9.98
CA ILE A 136 13.50 4.81 8.94
C ILE A 136 13.34 6.32 8.76
N LYS A 137 13.17 7.05 9.87
CA LYS A 137 13.01 8.51 9.89
C LYS A 137 14.21 9.24 9.28
N GLU A 138 15.43 8.82 9.62
CA GLU A 138 16.66 9.38 9.06
C GLU A 138 16.79 9.08 7.57
N PHE A 139 16.51 7.83 7.17
CA PHE A 139 16.63 7.38 5.78
C PHE A 139 15.68 8.16 4.86
N VAL A 140 14.40 8.25 5.22
CA VAL A 140 13.40 8.99 4.43
C VAL A 140 13.56 10.51 4.52
N GLY A 141 14.48 11.00 5.38
CA GLY A 141 14.82 12.41 5.46
C GLY A 141 13.67 13.31 5.93
N ALA A 142 12.70 12.79 6.69
CA ALA A 142 11.46 13.50 7.04
C ALA A 142 11.70 14.93 7.57
N LYS A 143 12.71 15.12 8.44
CA LYS A 143 13.05 16.42 9.04
C LYS A 143 13.68 17.44 8.05
N ARG A 144 14.09 16.99 6.86
CA ARG A 144 14.73 17.84 5.83
C ARG A 144 13.75 18.29 4.75
N MET A 145 12.51 17.81 4.78
CA MET A 145 11.50 18.14 3.79
C MET A 145 11.05 19.60 3.93
N LYS A 146 10.92 20.28 2.80
CA LYS A 146 10.34 21.62 2.71
C LYS A 146 8.83 21.56 2.90
N ASP A 147 8.22 22.67 3.28
CA ASP A 147 6.77 22.75 3.48
C ASP A 147 5.99 22.35 2.22
N ALA A 148 6.45 22.76 1.02
CA ALA A 148 5.84 22.33 -0.24
C ALA A 148 5.84 20.80 -0.43
N GLN A 149 6.92 20.10 -0.05
CA GLN A 149 6.97 18.64 -0.09
C GLN A 149 6.00 18.03 0.92
N LEU A 150 5.92 18.58 2.13
CA LEU A 150 5.01 18.09 3.16
C LEU A 150 3.55 18.29 2.79
N GLN A 151 3.20 19.42 2.18
CA GLN A 151 1.86 19.69 1.69
C GLN A 151 1.47 18.66 0.62
N ALA A 152 2.36 18.43 -0.35
CA ALA A 152 2.19 17.41 -1.37
C ALA A 152 1.99 16.01 -0.78
N VAL A 153 2.81 15.62 0.22
CA VAL A 153 2.71 14.33 0.91
C VAL A 153 1.34 14.17 1.59
N PHE A 154 0.91 15.16 2.38
CA PHE A 154 -0.33 15.06 3.15
C PHE A 154 -1.54 14.93 2.24
N ILE A 155 -1.59 15.73 1.16
CA ILE A 155 -2.66 15.66 0.17
C ILE A 155 -2.61 14.31 -0.57
N LEU A 156 -1.44 13.89 -1.04
CA LEU A 156 -1.28 12.63 -1.76
C LEU A 156 -1.70 11.40 -0.94
N LEU A 157 -1.26 11.31 0.32
CA LEU A 157 -1.65 10.23 1.24
C LEU A 157 -3.17 10.22 1.47
N SER A 158 -3.79 11.40 1.51
CA SER A 158 -5.22 11.56 1.70
C SER A 158 -6.05 11.15 0.49
N LEU A 159 -5.53 11.38 -0.72
CA LEU A 159 -6.29 11.14 -1.96
C LEU A 159 -6.07 9.77 -2.58
N ARG A 160 -4.93 9.12 -2.29
CA ARG A 160 -4.58 7.83 -2.92
C ARG A 160 -5.68 6.77 -2.77
N GLY A 161 -6.31 6.69 -1.61
CA GLY A 161 -7.38 5.70 -1.36
C GLY A 161 -8.54 5.83 -2.34
N LEU A 162 -8.89 7.04 -2.78
CA LEU A 162 -9.99 7.29 -3.72
C LEU A 162 -9.75 6.62 -5.08
N SER A 163 -8.50 6.53 -5.52
CA SER A 163 -8.20 6.01 -6.86
C SER A 163 -8.45 4.50 -7.00
N LYS A 164 -8.60 3.79 -5.89
CA LYS A 164 -9.02 2.38 -5.85
C LYS A 164 -10.53 2.20 -5.93
N ASN A 165 -11.31 3.26 -5.69
CA ASN A 165 -12.76 3.17 -5.70
C ASN A 165 -13.26 3.08 -7.15
N SER A 166 -13.97 2.01 -7.47
CA SER A 166 -14.47 1.77 -8.84
C SER A 166 -15.44 2.84 -9.34
N ASP A 167 -16.17 3.51 -8.43
CA ASP A 167 -17.11 4.56 -8.79
C ASP A 167 -16.42 5.90 -8.99
N PHE A 168 -15.44 6.24 -8.15
CA PHE A 168 -14.56 7.38 -8.37
C PHE A 168 -13.79 7.25 -9.69
N ALA A 169 -13.28 6.05 -10.00
CA ALA A 169 -12.60 5.76 -11.26
C ALA A 169 -13.51 5.94 -12.50
N LYS A 170 -14.84 5.95 -12.37
CA LYS A 170 -15.77 6.26 -13.49
C LYS A 170 -15.77 7.74 -13.87
N LEU A 171 -15.26 8.64 -13.00
CA LEU A 171 -15.03 10.04 -13.34
C LEU A 171 -13.87 10.22 -14.33
N CYS A 172 -13.02 9.20 -14.49
CA CYS A 172 -11.91 9.19 -15.42
C CYS A 172 -12.31 8.56 -16.76
N PRO A 173 -11.73 9.01 -17.89
CA PRO A 173 -11.88 8.34 -19.18
C PRO A 173 -11.50 6.86 -19.11
N PRO A 174 -12.12 5.97 -19.92
CA PRO A 174 -11.77 4.55 -19.92
C PRO A 174 -10.29 4.23 -20.18
N SER A 175 -9.55 5.13 -20.87
CA SER A 175 -8.11 4.97 -21.10
C SER A 175 -7.27 5.14 -19.83
N GLU A 176 -7.75 5.94 -18.87
CA GLU A 176 -7.01 6.39 -17.67
C GLU A 176 -7.42 5.65 -16.39
N ARG A 177 -8.28 4.63 -16.50
CA ARG A 177 -8.77 3.86 -15.35
C ARG A 177 -8.31 2.41 -15.33
N ARG A 178 -7.15 2.12 -15.93
CA ARG A 178 -6.62 0.74 -15.96
C ARG A 178 -5.97 0.34 -14.65
N THR A 179 -5.33 1.30 -13.97
CA THR A 179 -4.74 1.10 -12.65
C THR A 179 -5.12 2.25 -11.71
N PRO A 180 -5.10 2.04 -10.39
CA PRO A 180 -5.34 3.10 -9.41
C PRO A 180 -4.38 4.28 -9.56
N GLU A 181 -3.13 4.05 -9.95
CA GLU A 181 -2.14 5.12 -10.15
C GLU A 181 -2.48 6.00 -11.36
N GLN A 182 -3.04 5.44 -12.44
CA GLN A 182 -3.52 6.22 -13.58
C GLN A 182 -4.75 7.05 -13.22
N VAL A 183 -5.68 6.48 -12.45
CA VAL A 183 -6.84 7.20 -11.92
C VAL A 183 -6.39 8.37 -11.05
N LEU A 184 -5.39 8.15 -10.18
CA LEU A 184 -4.84 9.19 -9.33
C LEU A 184 -4.19 10.30 -10.16
N ALA A 185 -3.34 9.96 -11.13
CA ALA A 185 -2.69 10.93 -12.02
C ALA A 185 -3.69 11.79 -12.81
N TYR A 186 -4.75 11.15 -13.32
CA TYR A 186 -5.83 11.88 -14.00
C TYR A 186 -6.58 12.79 -13.02
N ALA A 187 -6.93 12.27 -11.84
CA ALA A 187 -7.70 12.99 -10.84
C ALA A 187 -6.98 14.25 -10.33
N THR A 188 -5.70 14.15 -10.03
CA THR A 188 -4.90 15.30 -9.55
C THR A 188 -4.74 16.40 -10.60
N THR A 189 -4.89 16.07 -11.89
CA THR A 189 -4.70 17.01 -13.00
C THR A 189 -6.02 17.58 -13.54
N ASN A 190 -7.11 16.80 -13.48
CA ASN A 190 -8.36 17.11 -14.21
C ASN A 190 -9.62 17.14 -13.33
N LEU A 191 -9.53 16.69 -12.07
CA LEU A 191 -10.69 16.59 -11.17
C LEU A 191 -10.58 17.52 -9.95
N ASP A 192 -9.88 18.65 -10.10
CA ASP A 192 -9.75 19.69 -9.07
C ASP A 192 -11.11 20.15 -8.53
N ALA A 193 -12.14 20.22 -9.37
CA ALA A 193 -13.51 20.56 -8.98
C ALA A 193 -14.12 19.59 -7.94
N TYR A 194 -13.61 18.36 -7.84
CA TYR A 194 -14.06 17.32 -6.90
C TYR A 194 -13.08 17.11 -5.74
N LEU A 195 -11.89 17.69 -5.82
CA LEU A 195 -10.78 17.51 -4.89
C LEU A 195 -10.37 18.90 -4.35
N PRO A 196 -11.10 19.45 -3.35
CA PRO A 196 -10.81 20.77 -2.79
C PRO A 196 -9.35 20.98 -2.39
N SER A 197 -8.70 19.94 -1.85
CA SER A 197 -7.28 20.00 -1.48
C SER A 197 -6.35 20.26 -2.67
N ILE A 198 -6.65 19.67 -3.84
CA ILE A 198 -5.93 19.92 -5.10
C ILE A 198 -6.30 21.28 -5.67
N ALA A 199 -7.58 21.65 -5.62
CA ALA A 199 -8.06 22.94 -6.12
C ALA A 199 -7.37 24.12 -5.42
N ASN A 200 -6.93 23.96 -4.17
CA ASN A 200 -6.20 24.97 -3.41
C ASN A 200 -4.67 24.87 -3.55
N LEU A 201 -4.15 23.78 -4.13
CA LEU A 201 -2.71 23.55 -4.27
C LEU A 201 -2.13 24.37 -5.42
N ARG A 202 -1.03 25.09 -5.18
CA ARG A 202 -0.36 25.96 -6.16
C ARG A 202 1.17 25.86 -6.05
N GLY A 203 1.85 26.21 -7.14
CA GLY A 203 3.31 26.29 -7.18
C GLY A 203 4.01 24.95 -6.92
N ASP A 204 5.17 25.01 -6.26
CA ASP A 204 6.06 23.89 -6.04
C ASP A 204 5.38 22.65 -5.44
N ALA A 205 4.41 22.83 -4.54
CA ALA A 205 3.69 21.72 -3.91
C ALA A 205 2.87 20.91 -4.93
N TYR A 206 2.26 21.57 -5.92
CA TYR A 206 1.51 20.90 -6.99
C TYR A 206 2.46 20.15 -7.94
N ASP A 207 3.61 20.74 -8.26
CA ASP A 207 4.61 20.14 -9.13
C ASP A 207 5.21 18.88 -8.49
N ILE A 208 5.56 18.96 -7.19
CA ILE A 208 6.05 17.83 -6.40
C ILE A 208 4.98 16.74 -6.30
N LEU A 209 3.71 17.09 -6.04
CA LEU A 209 2.61 16.14 -5.97
C LEU A 209 2.47 15.38 -7.31
N SER A 210 2.42 16.13 -8.41
CA SER A 210 2.25 15.56 -9.75
C SER A 210 3.42 14.65 -10.14
N ALA A 211 4.65 15.07 -9.85
CA ALA A 211 5.87 14.29 -10.07
C ALA A 211 5.89 13.01 -9.22
N THR A 212 5.53 13.12 -7.94
CA THR A 212 5.46 11.97 -7.03
C THR A 212 4.41 10.94 -7.49
N VAL A 213 3.25 11.39 -7.98
CA VAL A 213 2.22 10.50 -8.54
C VAL A 213 2.73 9.75 -9.77
N ARG A 214 3.52 10.40 -10.64
CA ARG A 214 4.16 9.71 -11.78
C ARG A 214 5.15 8.64 -11.32
N MET A 215 5.96 8.92 -10.29
CA MET A 215 6.85 7.92 -9.70
C MET A 215 6.10 6.74 -9.08
N LEU A 216 4.96 6.99 -8.40
CA LEU A 216 4.09 5.94 -7.88
C LEU A 216 3.56 5.02 -9.00
N GLY A 217 3.24 5.59 -10.17
CA GLY A 217 2.83 4.82 -11.35
C GLY A 217 3.96 4.02 -12.01
N ALA A 218 5.22 4.44 -11.85
CA ALA A 218 6.38 3.75 -12.40
C ALA A 218 6.87 2.59 -11.51
N PHE A 219 6.69 2.70 -10.18
CA PHE A 219 7.22 1.71 -9.25
C PHE A 219 6.36 1.50 -8.01
N ASN A 220 6.01 0.24 -7.74
CA ASN A 220 5.32 -0.16 -6.53
C ASN A 220 6.31 -0.74 -5.50
N PHE A 221 6.55 0.01 -4.43
CA PHE A 221 7.48 -0.41 -3.38
C PHE A 221 6.96 -1.60 -2.56
N ALA A 222 5.65 -1.70 -2.32
CA ALA A 222 5.07 -2.83 -1.60
C ALA A 222 5.27 -4.15 -2.38
N GLN A 223 5.09 -4.12 -3.70
CA GLN A 223 5.35 -5.26 -4.58
C GLN A 223 6.84 -5.65 -4.61
N MET A 224 7.76 -4.68 -4.54
CA MET A 224 9.18 -4.99 -4.35
C MET A 224 9.41 -5.75 -3.04
N LEU A 225 8.80 -5.30 -1.94
CA LEU A 225 8.96 -5.96 -0.63
C LEU A 225 8.45 -7.40 -0.62
N GLN A 226 7.49 -7.71 -1.49
CA GLN A 226 6.90 -9.04 -1.67
C GLN A 226 7.60 -9.87 -2.75
N GLY A 227 8.57 -9.31 -3.47
CA GLY A 227 9.26 -10.00 -4.58
C GLY A 227 8.41 -10.15 -5.85
N GLU A 228 7.29 -9.41 -5.95
CA GLU A 228 6.42 -9.40 -7.13
C GLU A 228 7.04 -8.59 -8.29
N ASN A 229 7.73 -7.49 -7.98
CA ASN A 229 8.50 -6.73 -8.96
C ASN A 229 9.56 -7.60 -9.63
N ASN A 230 10.11 -7.09 -10.73
CA ASN A 230 11.25 -7.67 -11.45
C ASN A 230 12.32 -6.59 -11.70
N PRO A 231 13.48 -6.95 -12.27
CA PRO A 231 14.50 -5.98 -12.66
C PRO A 231 13.99 -4.82 -13.54
N HIS A 232 13.03 -5.07 -14.45
CA HIS A 232 12.42 -4.02 -15.27
C HIS A 232 11.72 -2.95 -14.43
N SER A 233 11.05 -3.32 -13.33
CA SER A 233 10.46 -2.32 -12.41
C SER A 233 11.52 -1.38 -11.83
N ILE A 234 12.71 -1.88 -11.47
CA ILE A 234 13.82 -1.04 -11.00
C ILE A 234 14.30 -0.10 -12.11
N TRP A 235 14.40 -0.59 -13.35
CA TRP A 235 14.73 0.25 -14.49
C TRP A 235 13.71 1.38 -14.71
N GLN A 236 12.41 1.10 -14.57
CA GLN A 236 11.36 2.12 -14.64
C GLN A 236 11.50 3.17 -13.52
N LEU A 237 11.84 2.74 -12.30
CA LEU A 237 12.12 3.66 -11.19
C LEU A 237 13.34 4.54 -11.47
N GLN A 238 14.41 3.99 -12.04
CA GLN A 238 15.60 4.75 -12.43
C GLN A 238 15.25 5.81 -13.48
N GLY A 239 14.47 5.46 -14.50
CA GLY A 239 13.99 6.43 -15.49
C GLY A 239 13.16 7.55 -14.86
N ALA A 240 12.24 7.20 -13.95
CA ALA A 240 11.44 8.19 -13.23
C ALA A 240 12.30 9.09 -12.31
N LEU A 241 13.34 8.54 -11.68
CA LEU A 241 14.30 9.32 -10.87
C LEU A 241 15.13 10.27 -11.75
N GLU A 242 15.55 9.85 -12.93
CA GLU A 242 16.27 10.70 -13.89
C GLU A 242 15.39 11.86 -14.42
N GLU A 243 14.09 11.60 -14.63
CA GLU A 243 13.12 12.57 -15.13
C GLU A 243 12.67 13.57 -14.05
N GLU A 244 12.29 13.08 -12.87
CA GLU A 244 11.65 13.89 -11.81
C GLU A 244 12.66 14.46 -10.79
N GLY A 245 13.82 13.81 -10.66
CA GLY A 245 14.92 14.24 -9.78
C GLY A 245 14.86 13.70 -8.35
N GLU A 246 15.99 13.86 -7.65
CA GLU A 246 16.27 13.31 -6.32
C GLU A 246 15.31 13.82 -5.24
N GLU A 247 14.89 15.09 -5.32
CA GLU A 247 13.97 15.69 -4.33
C GLU A 247 12.60 14.99 -4.35
N VAL A 248 12.07 14.71 -5.56
CA VAL A 248 10.80 13.98 -5.73
C VAL A 248 10.96 12.52 -5.32
N PHE A 249 12.10 11.90 -5.62
CA PHE A 249 12.37 10.52 -5.21
C PHE A 249 12.38 10.36 -3.68
N GLN A 250 12.96 11.30 -2.95
CA GLN A 250 12.91 11.30 -1.48
C GLN A 250 11.48 11.46 -0.96
N THR A 251 10.68 12.34 -1.58
CA THR A 251 9.26 12.48 -1.28
C THR A 251 8.49 11.17 -1.55
N PHE A 252 8.76 10.52 -2.69
CA PHE A 252 8.21 9.22 -3.06
C PHE A 252 8.51 8.15 -2.01
N LEU A 253 9.77 8.00 -1.57
CA LEU A 253 10.14 7.00 -0.57
C LEU A 253 9.43 7.25 0.76
N PHE A 254 9.32 8.51 1.19
CA PHE A 254 8.59 8.86 2.39
C PHE A 254 7.10 8.54 2.30
N VAL A 255 6.46 8.86 1.17
CA VAL A 255 5.07 8.51 0.87
C VAL A 255 4.88 7.00 0.96
N GLN A 256 5.76 6.21 0.34
CA GLN A 256 5.67 4.74 0.37
C GLN A 256 5.71 4.18 1.80
N VAL A 257 6.62 4.69 2.66
CA VAL A 257 6.66 4.28 4.08
C VAL A 257 5.37 4.63 4.80
N CYS A 258 4.83 5.83 4.59
CA CYS A 258 3.59 6.26 5.23
C CYS A 258 2.36 5.48 4.74
N LEU A 259 2.32 5.12 3.45
CA LEU A 259 1.28 4.26 2.87
C LEU A 259 1.30 2.87 3.50
N LEU A 260 2.49 2.27 3.66
CA LEU A 260 2.64 0.99 4.34
C LEU A 260 2.14 1.05 5.78
N CYS A 261 2.43 2.13 6.50
CA CYS A 261 1.93 2.31 7.86
C CYS A 261 0.39 2.43 7.92
N GLY A 262 -0.23 3.04 6.91
CA GLY A 262 -1.67 3.23 6.83
C GLY A 262 -2.49 1.97 6.53
N VAL A 263 -1.84 0.85 6.12
CA VAL A 263 -2.54 -0.39 5.72
C VAL A 263 -3.45 -0.94 6.82
N THR A 264 -3.24 -0.61 8.09
CA THR A 264 -4.06 -1.07 9.21
C THR A 264 -5.06 -0.03 9.73
N GLY A 265 -5.27 1.06 9.00
CA GLY A 265 -6.12 2.18 9.44
C GLY A 265 -7.57 1.79 9.67
N ASN A 266 -8.11 0.86 8.86
CA ASN A 266 -9.46 0.32 9.03
C ASN A 266 -9.64 -0.50 10.32
N ILE A 267 -8.54 -0.92 10.96
CA ILE A 267 -8.56 -1.64 12.24
C ILE A 267 -8.38 -0.66 13.40
N THR A 268 -7.43 0.27 13.29
CA THR A 268 -7.09 1.23 14.36
C THR A 268 -6.42 2.47 13.80
N LEU A 269 -6.70 3.62 14.42
CA LEU A 269 -5.99 4.89 14.19
C LEU A 269 -5.01 5.23 15.32
N ARG A 270 -4.89 4.36 16.34
CA ARG A 270 -4.06 4.64 17.53
C ARG A 270 -2.55 4.53 17.27
N GLY A 271 -2.15 3.81 16.24
CA GLY A 271 -0.77 3.51 15.89
C GLY A 271 -0.69 2.66 14.63
N SER A 272 0.50 2.48 14.08
CA SER A 272 0.71 1.62 12.91
C SER A 272 0.87 0.17 13.36
N MET A 273 -0.08 -0.72 13.09
CA MET A 273 0.12 -2.16 13.34
C MET A 273 1.03 -2.80 12.29
N PHE A 274 1.05 -2.24 11.07
CA PHE A 274 1.90 -2.74 9.99
C PHE A 274 3.38 -2.59 10.31
N LEU A 275 3.81 -1.42 10.77
CA LEU A 275 5.23 -1.12 11.00
C LEU A 275 5.74 -1.74 12.31
N SER A 276 5.63 -3.06 12.44
CA SER A 276 6.25 -3.87 13.48
C SER A 276 7.77 -3.93 13.30
N GLU A 277 8.52 -4.46 14.28
CA GLU A 277 9.99 -4.59 14.14
C GLU A 277 10.38 -5.45 12.94
N LEU A 278 9.64 -6.53 12.70
CA LEU A 278 9.89 -7.43 11.57
C LEU A 278 9.69 -6.72 10.22
N ASN A 279 8.56 -6.03 10.07
CA ASN A 279 8.23 -5.30 8.84
C ASN A 279 9.13 -4.07 8.68
N GLY A 280 9.42 -3.34 9.75
CA GLY A 280 10.31 -2.18 9.74
C GLY A 280 11.72 -2.52 9.26
N ARG A 281 12.28 -3.67 9.67
CA ARG A 281 13.55 -4.17 9.11
C ARG A 281 13.46 -4.51 7.63
N SER A 282 12.33 -5.08 7.19
CA SER A 282 12.12 -5.38 5.77
C SER A 282 12.04 -4.10 4.94
N VAL A 283 11.30 -3.10 5.43
CA VAL A 283 11.21 -1.76 4.84
C VAL A 283 12.60 -1.12 4.75
N LEU A 284 13.38 -1.13 5.83
CA LEU A 284 14.74 -0.60 5.83
C LEU A 284 15.65 -1.29 4.80
N LYS A 285 15.57 -2.62 4.67
CA LYS A 285 16.32 -3.35 3.64
C LYS A 285 15.89 -2.94 2.23
N GLY A 286 14.58 -2.81 1.98
CA GLY A 286 14.06 -2.35 0.70
C GLY A 286 14.54 -0.94 0.36
N LEU A 287 14.40 -0.02 1.32
CA LEU A 287 14.88 1.35 1.24
C LEU A 287 16.38 1.41 0.94
N ALA A 288 17.20 0.68 1.70
CA ALA A 288 18.65 0.64 1.49
C ALA A 288 19.06 0.09 0.12
N CYS A 289 18.30 -0.84 -0.45
CA CYS A 289 18.54 -1.33 -1.81
C CYS A 289 18.20 -0.29 -2.88
N LEU A 290 17.31 0.65 -2.58
CA LEU A 290 16.94 1.75 -3.46
C LEU A 290 17.81 3.01 -3.27
N GLN A 291 18.79 2.95 -2.38
CA GLN A 291 19.77 4.02 -2.21
C GLN A 291 20.75 4.02 -3.39
N ASP A 292 20.97 5.19 -3.99
CA ASP A 292 21.97 5.41 -5.05
C ASP A 292 21.84 4.47 -6.26
N ILE A 293 20.60 4.23 -6.72
CA ILE A 293 20.32 3.31 -7.84
C ILE A 293 20.74 3.86 -9.22
N VAL A 294 21.03 5.16 -9.36
CA VAL A 294 21.36 5.77 -10.66
C VAL A 294 22.64 5.17 -11.22
N GLY A 295 22.58 4.69 -12.47
CA GLY A 295 23.73 4.07 -13.15
C GLY A 295 24.11 2.67 -12.65
N VAL A 296 23.35 2.09 -11.72
CA VAL A 296 23.52 0.69 -11.29
C VAL A 296 22.67 -0.23 -12.15
N ASP A 297 23.17 -1.42 -12.48
CA ASP A 297 22.38 -2.43 -13.20
C ASP A 297 21.10 -2.82 -12.41
N PRO A 298 19.89 -2.66 -13.00
CA PRO A 298 18.62 -3.04 -12.37
C PRO A 298 18.60 -4.48 -11.83
N ASN A 299 19.23 -5.42 -12.55
CA ASN A 299 19.32 -6.82 -12.12
C ASN A 299 20.06 -6.93 -10.80
N LYS A 300 21.21 -6.24 -10.71
CA LYS A 300 22.02 -6.24 -9.50
C LYS A 300 21.24 -5.66 -8.32
N VAL A 301 20.53 -4.55 -8.52
CA VAL A 301 19.72 -3.92 -7.46
C VAL A 301 18.63 -4.88 -6.96
N TYR A 302 17.80 -5.40 -7.86
CA TYR A 302 16.69 -6.28 -7.51
C TYR A 302 17.16 -7.58 -6.83
N TRP A 303 18.13 -8.27 -7.44
CA TRP A 303 18.61 -9.53 -6.89
C TRP A 303 19.42 -9.37 -5.60
N SER A 304 20.08 -8.21 -5.38
CA SER A 304 20.69 -7.91 -4.07
C SER A 304 19.63 -7.82 -2.96
N TYR A 305 18.48 -7.22 -3.25
CA TYR A 305 17.37 -7.18 -2.30
C TYR A 305 16.86 -8.59 -1.97
N ILE A 306 16.57 -9.41 -3.00
CA ILE A 306 16.09 -10.79 -2.81
C ILE A 306 17.12 -11.63 -2.04
N ALA A 307 18.41 -11.52 -2.36
CA ALA A 307 19.47 -12.19 -1.63
C ALA A 307 19.55 -11.74 -0.16
N SER A 308 19.41 -10.44 0.12
CA SER A 308 19.39 -9.93 1.50
C SER A 308 18.18 -10.46 2.30
N ARG A 309 17.04 -10.71 1.63
CA ARG A 309 15.89 -11.38 2.25
C ARG A 309 16.19 -12.84 2.54
N ALA A 310 16.85 -13.55 1.62
CA ALA A 310 17.29 -14.94 1.79
C ALA A 310 18.22 -15.11 3.00
N GLU A 311 19.18 -14.20 3.19
CA GLU A 311 20.12 -14.23 4.31
C GLU A 311 19.42 -14.15 5.67
N ALA A 312 18.32 -13.39 5.77
CA ALA A 312 17.51 -13.33 7.01
C ALA A 312 16.79 -14.65 7.32
N LEU A 313 16.66 -15.53 6.32
CA LEU A 313 16.10 -16.87 6.43
C LEU A 313 17.19 -17.95 6.50
N GLU A 314 18.45 -17.56 6.73
CA GLU A 314 19.62 -18.45 6.78
C GLU A 314 19.92 -19.16 5.44
N LEU A 315 19.42 -18.62 4.33
CA LEU A 315 19.73 -19.10 2.98
C LEU A 315 20.86 -18.30 2.35
N HIS A 316 22.02 -18.94 2.18
CA HIS A 316 23.12 -18.34 1.45
C HIS A 316 22.98 -18.58 -0.06
N VAL A 317 22.78 -17.50 -0.81
CA VAL A 317 22.56 -17.56 -2.26
C VAL A 317 23.88 -17.84 -2.98
N GLN A 318 23.97 -19.01 -3.62
CA GLN A 318 25.15 -19.43 -4.41
C GLN A 318 24.78 -19.87 -5.82
N THR A 319 23.53 -20.23 -6.04
CA THR A 319 23.02 -20.76 -7.30
C THR A 319 21.75 -20.01 -7.71
N PRO A 320 21.37 -20.01 -9.00
CA PRO A 320 20.11 -19.45 -9.45
C PRO A 320 18.88 -20.07 -8.75
N SER A 321 18.90 -21.37 -8.44
CA SER A 321 17.82 -22.02 -7.70
C SER A 321 17.63 -21.44 -6.30
N HIS A 322 18.71 -21.00 -5.62
CA HIS A 322 18.57 -20.31 -4.34
C HIS A 322 17.85 -18.96 -4.48
N LEU A 323 18.05 -18.24 -5.60
CA LEU A 323 17.31 -17.00 -5.87
C LEU A 323 15.82 -17.28 -6.12
N VAL A 324 15.48 -18.37 -6.80
CA VAL A 324 14.07 -18.79 -6.98
C VAL A 324 13.44 -19.08 -5.63
N LEU A 325 14.09 -19.87 -4.77
CA LEU A 325 13.61 -20.16 -3.42
C LEU A 325 13.46 -18.88 -2.56
N ALA A 326 14.43 -17.97 -2.66
CA ALA A 326 14.37 -16.68 -1.96
C ALA A 326 13.19 -15.83 -2.44
N ARG A 327 12.95 -15.76 -3.76
CA ARG A 327 11.82 -15.03 -4.33
C ARG A 327 10.48 -15.67 -3.94
N LEU A 328 10.38 -17.00 -3.99
CA LEU A 328 9.21 -17.73 -3.50
C LEU A 328 8.93 -17.43 -2.02
N ALA A 329 9.97 -17.41 -1.18
CA ALA A 329 9.83 -17.04 0.22
C ALA A 329 9.31 -15.60 0.42
N CYS A 330 9.72 -14.65 -0.43
CA CYS A 330 9.14 -13.29 -0.42
C CYS A 330 7.65 -13.31 -0.80
N LEU A 331 7.30 -14.02 -1.89
CA LEU A 331 5.92 -14.10 -2.40
C LEU A 331 4.96 -14.77 -1.41
N THR A 332 5.42 -15.80 -0.69
CA THR A 332 4.65 -16.46 0.38
C THR A 332 4.76 -15.73 1.72
N ARG A 333 5.42 -14.56 1.76
CA ARG A 333 5.64 -13.75 2.96
C ARG A 333 6.30 -14.54 4.10
N SER A 334 7.15 -15.50 3.76
CA SER A 334 7.89 -16.31 4.70
C SER A 334 8.96 -15.49 5.41
N VAL A 335 8.89 -15.49 6.74
CA VAL A 335 9.79 -14.73 7.63
C VAL A 335 10.57 -15.64 8.57
N GLU A 336 10.26 -16.94 8.58
CA GLU A 336 10.89 -17.94 9.44
C GLU A 336 11.68 -18.96 8.62
N PRO A 337 12.87 -19.39 9.09
CA PRO A 337 13.65 -20.44 8.43
C PRO A 337 12.89 -21.76 8.26
N ALA A 338 11.92 -22.07 9.14
CA ALA A 338 11.10 -23.27 9.03
C ALA A 338 10.18 -23.25 7.79
N ALA A 339 9.56 -22.10 7.50
CA ALA A 339 8.73 -21.93 6.31
C ALA A 339 9.57 -22.06 5.03
N LEU A 340 10.78 -21.51 5.02
CA LEU A 340 11.70 -21.68 3.88
C LEU A 340 12.06 -23.16 3.66
N ARG A 341 12.31 -23.94 4.72
CA ARG A 341 12.59 -25.38 4.59
C ARG A 341 11.42 -26.15 3.99
N ALA A 342 10.18 -25.77 4.31
CA ALA A 342 9.00 -26.35 3.68
C ALA A 342 8.98 -26.05 2.17
N ILE A 343 9.20 -24.79 1.78
CA ILE A 343 9.27 -24.38 0.37
C ILE A 343 10.40 -25.12 -0.37
N ALA A 344 11.58 -25.23 0.25
CA ALA A 344 12.72 -25.95 -0.34
C ALA A 344 12.42 -27.45 -0.50
N SER A 345 11.78 -28.07 0.49
CA SER A 345 11.32 -29.46 0.37
C SER A 345 10.36 -29.61 -0.80
N ASP A 346 9.34 -28.76 -0.92
CA ASP A 346 8.37 -28.84 -2.02
C ASP A 346 9.04 -28.64 -3.39
N TRP A 347 10.00 -27.72 -3.48
CA TRP A 347 10.82 -27.49 -4.67
C TRP A 347 11.66 -28.71 -5.08
N ASP A 348 12.21 -29.44 -4.12
CA ASP A 348 13.00 -30.65 -4.36
C ASP A 348 12.13 -31.81 -4.89
N HIS A 349 10.84 -31.83 -4.56
CA HIS A 349 9.88 -32.84 -5.06
C HIS A 349 9.43 -32.59 -6.50
N LEU A 350 9.68 -31.40 -7.06
CA LEU A 350 9.41 -31.12 -8.47
C LEU A 350 10.32 -31.94 -9.39
N THR A 351 9.86 -32.19 -10.61
CA THR A 351 10.71 -32.75 -11.67
C THR A 351 11.71 -31.69 -12.18
N ASP A 352 12.80 -32.14 -12.81
CA ASP A 352 13.78 -31.21 -13.41
C ASP A 352 13.13 -30.27 -14.43
N SER A 353 12.20 -30.79 -15.25
CA SER A 353 11.47 -29.98 -16.23
C SER A 353 10.58 -28.91 -15.58
N GLU A 354 9.97 -29.19 -14.43
CA GLU A 354 9.16 -28.20 -13.70
C GLU A 354 10.05 -27.14 -13.04
N ARG A 355 11.17 -27.55 -12.43
CA ARG A 355 12.15 -26.62 -11.87
C ARG A 355 12.75 -25.70 -12.93
N ASP A 356 13.08 -26.22 -14.12
CA ASP A 356 13.60 -25.42 -15.23
C ASP A 356 12.57 -24.38 -15.69
N ALA A 357 11.32 -24.81 -15.91
CA ALA A 357 10.24 -23.91 -16.32
C ALA A 357 9.94 -22.82 -15.27
N LEU A 358 9.91 -23.18 -13.98
CA LEU A 358 9.71 -22.20 -12.91
C LEU A 358 10.93 -21.28 -12.76
N SER A 359 12.15 -21.79 -12.92
CA SER A 359 13.36 -20.97 -12.86
C SER A 359 13.38 -19.92 -13.98
N GLU A 360 12.97 -20.29 -15.19
CA GLU A 360 12.82 -19.34 -16.30
C GLU A 360 11.85 -18.21 -15.95
N ILE A 361 10.68 -18.55 -15.40
CA ILE A 361 9.65 -17.57 -15.00
C ILE A 361 10.15 -16.69 -13.84
N PHE A 362 10.65 -17.29 -12.77
CA PHE A 362 11.03 -16.56 -11.56
C PHE A 362 12.32 -15.76 -11.71
N LEU A 363 13.20 -16.10 -12.66
CA LEU A 363 14.43 -15.35 -12.92
C LEU A 363 14.31 -14.36 -14.09
N SER A 364 13.13 -14.27 -14.71
CA SER A 364 12.86 -13.32 -15.80
C SER A 364 13.08 -11.86 -15.37
N ASP A 365 13.67 -11.08 -16.29
CA ASP A 365 14.01 -9.67 -16.06
C ASP A 365 12.82 -8.71 -16.30
N GLY A 366 11.78 -9.18 -16.99
CA GLY A 366 10.59 -8.41 -17.36
C GLY A 366 10.72 -7.55 -18.63
N HIS A 367 11.88 -7.52 -19.31
CA HIS A 367 12.07 -6.69 -20.51
C HIS A 367 11.42 -7.28 -21.77
N TYR A 368 11.42 -8.61 -21.91
CA TYR A 368 10.93 -9.29 -23.12
C TYR A 368 9.52 -9.88 -22.97
N ASP A 369 8.95 -9.88 -21.75
CA ASP A 369 7.73 -10.64 -21.41
C ASP A 369 6.44 -9.82 -21.32
N LYS A 370 6.40 -8.58 -21.84
CA LYS A 370 5.14 -7.79 -21.92
C LYS A 370 3.98 -8.50 -22.64
N VAL A 371 4.25 -9.61 -23.35
CA VAL A 371 3.25 -10.43 -24.03
C VAL A 371 2.70 -11.57 -23.16
N ARG A 372 3.31 -11.90 -22.00
CA ARG A 372 2.89 -13.03 -21.14
C ARG A 372 2.67 -12.69 -19.67
N THR A 373 3.27 -11.63 -19.14
CA THR A 373 3.15 -11.26 -17.72
C THR A 373 2.37 -9.95 -17.58
N SER A 374 1.04 -10.06 -17.58
CA SER A 374 0.22 -8.99 -16.99
C SER A 374 0.55 -8.89 -15.49
N PRO A 375 0.65 -7.69 -14.90
CA PRO A 375 1.12 -7.48 -13.53
C PRO A 375 0.35 -8.23 -12.42
N GLY A 376 -0.87 -8.71 -12.70
CA GLY A 376 -1.70 -9.48 -11.76
C GLY A 376 -1.77 -10.99 -12.02
N ILE A 377 -1.03 -11.55 -12.99
CA ILE A 377 -1.11 -12.98 -13.36
C ILE A 377 0.27 -13.63 -13.27
N LEU A 378 0.83 -13.69 -12.07
CA LEU A 378 2.01 -14.53 -11.77
C LEU A 378 1.64 -15.80 -11.00
N MET A 379 0.43 -16.30 -11.19
CA MET A 379 0.15 -17.70 -10.90
C MET A 379 -0.52 -18.40 -12.09
N PRO A 380 0.23 -19.26 -12.80
CA PRO A 380 -0.39 -20.27 -13.66
C PRO A 380 -1.45 -21.02 -12.87
N CYS A 381 -2.63 -21.31 -13.47
CA CYS A 381 -3.66 -22.15 -12.85
C CYS A 381 -3.15 -23.53 -12.37
N SER A 382 -1.97 -23.98 -12.83
CA SER A 382 -1.31 -25.19 -12.32
C SER A 382 -0.67 -25.02 -10.93
N LEU A 383 -0.26 -23.81 -10.53
CA LEU A 383 0.26 -23.55 -9.17
C LEU A 383 -0.86 -23.52 -8.12
N ALA A 384 -2.07 -23.08 -8.49
CA ALA A 384 -3.26 -23.16 -7.62
C ALA A 384 -3.71 -24.60 -7.30
N GLN A 385 -3.15 -25.60 -8.00
CA GLN A 385 -3.40 -27.03 -7.75
C GLN A 385 -2.30 -27.68 -6.89
N LEU A 386 -1.24 -26.96 -6.52
CA LEU A 386 -0.22 -27.50 -5.63
C LEU A 386 -0.80 -27.70 -4.21
N PRO A 387 -0.48 -28.82 -3.54
CA PRO A 387 -0.98 -29.13 -2.19
C PRO A 387 -0.73 -28.01 -1.15
N PHE A 388 0.34 -27.23 -1.35
CA PHE A 388 0.70 -26.06 -0.57
C PHE A 388 -0.38 -24.94 -0.62
N TRP A 389 -0.95 -24.65 -1.80
CA TRP A 389 -2.00 -23.64 -1.96
C TRP A 389 -3.33 -24.06 -1.33
N GLN A 390 -3.63 -25.36 -1.36
CA GLN A 390 -4.83 -25.92 -0.72
C GLN A 390 -4.72 -26.00 0.81
N ALA A 391 -3.53 -25.79 1.37
CA ALA A 391 -3.27 -25.82 2.81
C ALA A 391 -3.39 -24.44 3.49
N LEU A 392 -3.48 -23.35 2.71
CA LEU A 392 -3.75 -22.01 3.22
C LEU A 392 -5.22 -21.89 3.65
N ASP A 393 -5.50 -21.07 4.68
CA ASP A 393 -6.87 -20.79 5.10
C ASP A 393 -7.65 -20.10 3.95
N PRO A 394 -8.93 -20.45 3.69
CA PRO A 394 -9.74 -19.78 2.68
C PRO A 394 -9.77 -18.25 2.79
N ASP A 395 -9.62 -17.69 3.99
CA ASP A 395 -9.54 -16.24 4.20
C ASP A 395 -8.17 -15.67 3.77
N GLU A 396 -7.07 -16.42 3.97
CA GLU A 396 -5.74 -16.06 3.45
C GLU A 396 -5.67 -16.19 1.92
N GLN A 397 -6.36 -17.19 1.35
CA GLN A 397 -6.51 -17.34 -0.09
C GLN A 397 -7.31 -16.17 -0.69
N ASN A 398 -8.38 -15.73 -0.03
CA ASN A 398 -9.18 -14.57 -0.45
C ASN A 398 -8.44 -13.23 -0.28
N ASP A 399 -7.60 -13.08 0.73
CA ASP A 399 -6.74 -11.90 0.89
C ASP A 399 -5.65 -11.84 -0.18
N LEU A 400 -5.13 -12.99 -0.64
CA LEU A 400 -4.18 -13.07 -1.74
C LEU A 400 -4.85 -12.82 -3.11
N ILE A 401 -6.07 -13.33 -3.29
CA ILE A 401 -6.87 -13.09 -4.50
C ILE A 401 -7.36 -11.64 -4.56
N SER A 402 -7.83 -11.05 -3.45
CA SER A 402 -8.30 -9.66 -3.44
C SER A 402 -7.16 -8.65 -3.66
N CYS A 403 -5.94 -8.95 -3.21
CA CYS A 403 -4.74 -8.18 -3.53
C CYS A 403 -4.32 -8.31 -5.01
N ALA A 404 -4.58 -9.46 -5.65
CA ALA A 404 -4.23 -9.72 -7.06
C ALA A 404 -5.31 -9.25 -8.06
N GLU A 405 -6.60 -9.24 -7.66
CA GLU A 405 -7.73 -8.79 -8.47
C GLU A 405 -7.95 -7.25 -8.39
N THR A 406 -7.20 -6.55 -7.54
CA THR A 406 -7.22 -5.08 -7.42
C THR A 406 -5.92 -4.39 -7.89
N GLY A 407 -5.05 -5.12 -8.59
CA GLY A 407 -3.82 -4.61 -9.23
C GLY A 407 -3.95 -4.40 -10.73
#